data_AF-A0A7J4PX62-F1
#
_entry.id   AF-A0A7J4PX62-F1
#
_cell.length_a   1.000
_cell.length_b   1.000
_cell.length_c   1.000
_cell.angle_alpha   90.00
_cell.angle_beta   90.00
_cell.angle_gamma   90.00
#
_symmetry.space_group_name_H-M   'P 1'
#
loop_
_entity.id
_entity.type
_entity.pdbx_description
1 polymer ?
#
loop_
_entity_poly.entity_id
_entity_poly.type
_entity_poly.pdbx_seq_one_letter_code
_entity_poly.pdbx_strand_id
1 'polypeptide(L)' 'MAKGTVSQGEMIFMTIVAMLIPAVLLIGSLVYTAFYANGYTFFQKIVVVIIALILVGVAECILWIVWAGRKGLMGWPRRR' A
#
# COMPACT_ATOMS: atom_id res chain seq x y z
N MET A 1 -5.20 -10.22 -29.74
CA MET A 1 -5.60 -10.36 -28.32
C MET A 1 -5.82 -8.97 -27.77
N ALA A 2 -7.03 -8.68 -27.26
CA ALA A 2 -7.40 -7.36 -26.79
C ALA A 2 -6.44 -6.89 -25.70
N LYS A 3 -5.84 -5.70 -25.88
CA LYS A 3 -5.17 -4.95 -24.81
C LYS A 3 -6.18 -4.85 -23.67
N GLY A 4 -5.86 -5.36 -22.48
CA GLY A 4 -6.79 -5.34 -21.35
C GLY A 4 -7.23 -3.90 -21.06
N THR A 5 -8.42 -3.52 -21.50
CA THR A 5 -8.99 -2.21 -21.24
C THR A 5 -9.47 -2.23 -19.81
N VAL A 6 -8.75 -1.54 -18.92
CA VAL A 6 -9.19 -1.37 -17.53
C VAL A 6 -10.39 -0.44 -17.51
N SER A 7 -11.45 -0.84 -16.81
CA SER A 7 -12.61 0.04 -16.62
C SER A 7 -12.22 1.23 -15.74
N GLN A 8 -12.73 2.43 -16.06
CA GLN A 8 -12.52 3.63 -15.25
C GLN A 8 -12.94 3.41 -13.79
N GLY A 9 -14.02 2.65 -13.55
CA GLY A 9 -14.46 2.30 -12.20
C GLY A 9 -13.47 1.41 -11.43
N GLU A 10 -12.79 0.48 -12.11
CA GLU A 10 -11.77 -0.36 -11.49
C GLU A 10 -10.51 0.43 -11.14
N MET A 11 -10.11 1.37 -12.00
CA MET A 11 -9.01 2.29 -11.71
C MET A 11 -9.32 3.14 -10.48
N ILE A 12 -10.50 3.77 -10.46
CA ILE A 12 -10.94 4.61 -9.33
C ILE A 12 -10.96 3.78 -8.03
N PHE A 13 -11.53 2.57 -8.07
CA PHE A 13 -11.57 1.69 -6.91
C PHE A 13 -10.17 1.34 -6.40
N MET A 14 -9.25 0.96 -7.29
CA MET A 14 -7.88 0.63 -6.90
C MET A 14 -7.14 1.85 -6.33
N THR A 15 -7.36 3.04 -6.89
CA THR A 15 -6.82 4.28 -6.34
C THR A 15 -7.37 4.58 -4.94
N ILE A 16 -8.68 4.41 -4.73
CA ILE A 16 -9.30 4.60 -3.41
C ILE A 16 -8.70 3.63 -2.40
N VAL A 17 -8.58 2.34 -2.76
CA VAL A 17 -7.97 1.32 -1.90
C VAL A 17 -6.51 1.65 -1.60
N ALA A 18 -5.74 2.04 -2.61
CA ALA A 18 -4.34 2.43 -2.48
C ALA A 18 -4.15 3.69 -1.62
N MET A 19 -5.16 4.55 -1.47
CA MET A 19 -5.13 5.72 -0.57
C MET A 19 -5.61 5.39 0.85
N LEU A 20 -6.62 4.53 0.99
CA LEU A 20 -7.19 4.20 2.30
C LEU A 20 -6.25 3.34 3.15
N ILE A 21 -5.58 2.36 2.55
CA ILE A 21 -4.61 1.49 3.24
C ILE A 21 -3.50 2.30 3.93
N PRO A 22 -2.75 3.19 3.23
CA PRO A 22 -1.72 4.02 3.86
C PRO A 22 -2.31 4.93 4.93
N ALA A 23 -3.46 5.55 4.67
CA ALA A 23 -4.08 6.49 5.60
C ALA A 23 -4.44 5.81 6.92
N VAL A 24 -5.13 4.66 6.87
CA VAL A 24 -5.53 3.91 8.06
C VAL A 24 -4.30 3.44 8.84
N LEU A 25 -3.29 2.91 8.16
CA LEU A 25 -2.09 2.39 8.83
C LEU A 25 -1.27 3.52 9.48
N LEU A 26 -1.12 4.65 8.78
CA LEU A 26 -0.42 5.81 9.31
C LEU A 26 -1.17 6.41 10.51
N ILE A 27 -2.48 6.66 10.38
CA ILE A 27 -3.30 7.18 11.48
C ILE A 27 -3.25 6.22 12.68
N GLY A 28 -3.39 4.92 12.44
CA GLY A 28 -3.30 3.90 13.49
C GLY A 28 -1.94 3.93 14.20
N SER A 29 -0.85 4.04 13.45
CA SER A 29 0.50 4.13 14.03
C SER A 29 0.71 5.40 14.86
N LEU A 30 0.16 6.54 14.42
CA LEU A 30 0.25 7.81 15.14
C LEU A 30 -0.60 7.79 16.41
N VAL A 31 -1.84 7.29 16.33
CA VAL A 31 -2.72 7.12 17.49
C VAL A 31 -2.08 6.19 18.51
N TYR A 32 -1.53 5.06 18.07
CA TYR A 32 -0.82 4.13 18.95
C TYR A 32 0.36 4.78 19.65
N THR A 33 1.26 5.43 18.90
CA THR A 33 2.47 6.04 19.48
C THR A 33 2.18 7.24 20.37
N ALA A 34 1.12 8.01 20.06
CA ALA A 34 0.71 9.17 20.85
C ALA A 34 0.03 8.78 22.16
N PHE A 35 -0.91 7.83 22.15
CA PHE A 35 -1.79 7.59 23.29
C PHE A 35 -1.54 6.27 24.03
N TYR A 36 -0.95 5.27 23.36
CA TYR A 36 -0.86 3.90 23.88
C TYR A 36 0.59 3.44 24.15
N ALA A 37 1.59 4.05 23.50
CA ALA A 37 2.99 3.69 23.67
C ALA A 37 3.64 4.36 24.91
N ASN A 38 3.05 4.18 26.09
CA ASN A 38 3.49 4.83 27.34
C ASN A 38 4.87 4.35 27.83
N GLY A 39 5.30 3.15 27.46
CA GLY A 39 6.62 2.60 27.79
C GLY A 39 7.71 2.89 26.76
N TYR A 40 7.39 3.58 25.66
CA TYR A 40 8.34 3.78 24.56
C TYR A 40 9.08 5.10 24.73
N THR A 41 10.40 5.08 24.51
CA THR A 41 11.17 6.31 24.37
C THR A 41 10.76 7.07 23.11
N PHE A 42 11.07 8.37 23.04
CA PHE A 42 10.78 9.17 21.84
C PHE A 42 11.36 8.56 20.57
N PHE A 43 12.60 8.05 20.64
CA PHE A 43 13.24 7.35 19.53
C PHE A 43 12.47 6.09 19.12
N GLN A 44 12.02 5.27 20.07
CA GLN A 44 11.23 4.07 19.77
C GLN A 44 9.89 4.40 19.11
N LYS A 45 9.23 5.49 19.50
CA LYS A 45 8.00 5.97 18.85
C LYS A 45 8.24 6.35 17.39
N ILE A 46 9.33 7.08 17.11
CA ILE A 46 9.73 7.40 15.73
C ILE A 46 9.97 6.11 14.92
N VAL A 47 10.70 5.16 15.50
CA VAL A 47 11.00 3.88 14.83
C VAL A 47 9.72 3.12 14.48
N VAL A 48 8.70 3.09 15.34
CA VAL A 48 7.40 2.48 15.02
C VAL A 48 6.75 3.13 13.80
N VAL A 49 6.72 4.46 13.72
CA VAL A 49 6.14 5.17 12.58
C VAL A 49 6.92 4.88 11.30
N ILE A 50 8.25 4.84 11.36
CA ILE A 50 9.10 4.48 10.21
C ILE A 50 8.80 3.05 9.73
N ILE A 51 8.71 2.09 10.65
CA ILE A 51 8.36 0.69 10.32
C ILE A 51 6.98 0.64 9.65
N ALA A 52 5.99 1.36 10.20
CA ALA A 52 4.65 1.45 9.62
C ALA A 52 4.70 1.98 8.17
N LEU A 53 5.46 3.05 7.91
CA LEU A 53 5.64 3.61 6.57
C LEU A 53 6.31 2.64 5.59
N ILE A 54 7.32 1.87 6.04
CA ILE A 54 7.95 0.82 5.21
C ILE A 54 6.93 -0.25 4.85
N LEU A 55 6.12 -0.70 5.82
CA LEU A 55 5.08 -1.71 5.58
C LEU A 55 4.02 -1.22 4.59
N VAL A 56 3.59 0.04 4.70
CA VAL A 56 2.71 0.68 3.73
C VAL A 56 3.30 0.62 2.33
N GLY A 57 4.55 1.06 2.16
CA GLY A 57 5.19 1.10 0.84
C GLY A 57 5.30 -0.28 0.21
N VAL A 58 5.64 -1.32 1.00
CA VAL A 58 5.68 -2.70 0.54
C VAL A 58 4.28 -3.20 0.14
N ALA A 59 3.27 -2.95 0.97
CA ALA A 59 1.89 -3.35 0.69
C ALA A 59 1.36 -2.69 -0.59
N GLU A 60 1.64 -1.41 -0.79
CA GLU A 60 1.23 -0.65 -1.98
C GLU A 60 1.93 -1.20 -3.24
N CYS A 61 3.23 -1.50 -3.17
CA CYS A 61 3.95 -2.15 -4.27
C CYS A 61 3.30 -3.49 -4.64
N ILE A 62 3.02 -4.34 -3.65
CA ILE A 62 2.40 -5.66 -3.88
C ILE A 62 1.02 -5.52 -4.51
N LEU A 63 0.20 -4.59 -4.00
CA LEU A 63 -1.15 -4.34 -4.50
C LEU A 63 -1.12 -4.00 -6.01
N TRP A 64 -0.26 -3.06 -6.40
CA TRP A 64 -0.10 -2.68 -7.80
C TRP A 64 0.49 -3.80 -8.64
N ILE A 65 1.46 -4.55 -8.12
CA ILE A 65 2.09 -5.65 -8.84
C ILE A 65 1.06 -6.74 -9.16
N VAL A 66 0.30 -7.18 -8.15
CA VAL A 66 -0.70 -8.24 -8.30
C VAL A 66 -1.83 -7.79 -9.22
N TRP A 67 -2.30 -6.55 -9.06
CA TRP A 67 -3.38 -6.02 -9.87
C TRP A 67 -2.98 -5.86 -11.35
N ALA A 68 -1.83 -5.23 -11.61
CA ALA A 68 -1.32 -5.04 -12.97
C ALA A 68 -0.96 -6.37 -13.64
N GLY A 69 -0.43 -7.34 -12.86
CA GLY A 69 -0.17 -8.70 -13.32
C GLY A 69 -1.44 -9.42 -13.76
N ARG A 70 -2.52 -9.38 -12.94
CA ARG A 70 -3.82 -9.97 -13.30
C ARG A 70 -4.44 -9.35 -14.55
N LYS A 71 -4.19 -8.07 -14.80
CA LYS A 71 -4.71 -7.34 -15.96
C LYS A 71 -3.83 -7.44 -17.21
N GLY A 72 -2.70 -8.16 -17.13
CA GLY A 72 -1.77 -8.30 -18.25
C GLY A 72 -1.10 -6.98 -18.65
N LEU A 73 -1.04 -6.01 -17.73
CA LEU A 73 -0.42 -4.70 -17.93
C LEU A 73 1.09 -4.73 -17.68
N MET A 74 1.56 -5.77 -16.99
CA MET A 74 2.99 -6.05 -16.90
C MET A 74 3.44 -6.61 -18.24
N GLY A 75 4.28 -5.83 -18.95
CA GLY A 75 4.89 -6.20 -20.24
C GLY A 75 5.88 -7.36 -20.12
N TRP A 76 5.48 -8.46 -19.49
CA TRP A 76 6.28 -9.66 -19.36
C TRP A 76 6.40 -10.30 -20.75
N PRO A 77 7.62 -10.50 -21.28
CA PRO A 77 7.80 -11.27 -22.49
C PRO A 77 7.38 -12.70 -22.17
N ARG A 78 6.20 -13.13 -22.63
CA ARG A 78 5.89 -14.56 -22.68
C ARG A 78 6.87 -15.16 -23.69
N ARG A 79 7.96 -15.76 -23.21
CA ARG A 79 8.80 -16.63 -24.04
C ARG A 79 7.89 -17.78 -24.47
N ARG A 80 7.39 -17.71 -25.72
CA ARG A 80 6.82 -18.85 -26.44
C ARG A 80 7.96 -19.74 -26.89
#